data_AF-A0A7J5YAA6-F1
#
_entry.id   AF-A0A7J5YAA6-F1
#
_cell.length_a   1.000
_cell.length_b   1.000
_cell.length_c   1.000
_cell.angle_alpha   90.00
_cell.angle_beta   90.00
_cell.angle_gamma   90.00
#
_symmetry.space_group_name_H-M   'P 1'
#
loop_
_entity.id
_entity.type
_entity.pdbx_description
1 polymer ?
#
loop_
_entity_poly.entity_id
_entity_poly.type
_entity_poly.pdbx_seq_one_letter_code
_entity_poly.pdbx_strand_id
1 'polypeptide(L)'
;MWLQAIKRVDWNEDIIKNARVCSAHFISGEASLDSSSPDFVPSVFMYTNKARTQMQRWTGTIGKGGELTLQQINVLLLKLQNKNAAWIIVLSLQEEYVNLRQEFDTLRAENVKLKEELQKSTFSYTTVKCNIGQLNFLTGLTSVVFEWLITKMMGSVERIHNKLTVSKTTISNILRSWVPAMALVLKPLIKWP
;
A
#
# COMPACT_ATOMS: atom_id res chain seq x y z
N MET A 1 27.25 17.69 4.09
CA MET A 1 26.41 18.19 5.21
C MET A 1 26.05 19.66 5.06
N TRP A 2 27.00 20.62 5.04
CA TRP A 2 26.66 22.06 4.95
C TRP A 2 25.88 22.44 3.68
N LEU A 3 26.30 21.96 2.51
CA LEU A 3 25.61 22.21 1.23
C LEU A 3 24.17 21.67 1.20
N GLN A 4 23.92 20.56 1.89
CA GLN A 4 22.56 19.99 2.01
C GLN A 4 21.68 20.86 2.91
N ALA A 5 22.23 21.38 4.01
CA ALA A 5 21.49 22.22 4.94
C ALA A 5 21.04 23.54 4.30
N ILE A 6 21.89 24.17 3.48
CA ILE A 6 21.53 25.37 2.71
C ILE A 6 20.75 25.07 1.42
N LYS A 7 20.44 23.79 1.14
CA LYS A 7 19.76 23.32 -0.09
C LYS A 7 20.46 23.75 -1.39
N ARG A 8 21.79 23.72 -1.43
CA ARG A 8 22.64 24.10 -2.58
C ARG A 8 23.63 22.99 -2.94
N VAL A 9 23.11 21.78 -3.12
CA VAL A 9 23.92 20.60 -3.46
C VAL A 9 24.52 20.71 -4.88
N ASP A 10 23.96 21.59 -5.70
CA ASP A 10 24.32 21.88 -7.09
C ASP A 10 25.42 22.95 -7.28
N TRP A 11 26.02 23.46 -6.20
CA TRP A 11 27.06 24.50 -6.29
C TRP A 11 28.45 23.95 -6.60
N ASN A 12 29.19 24.69 -7.44
CA ASN A 12 30.59 24.39 -7.78
C ASN A 12 31.59 25.00 -6.77
N GLU A 13 32.83 24.53 -6.78
CA GLU A 13 33.87 24.94 -5.82
C GLU A 13 34.18 26.46 -5.85
N ASP A 14 34.12 27.08 -7.03
CA ASP A 14 34.38 28.51 -7.20
C ASP A 14 33.33 29.39 -6.52
N ILE A 15 32.05 28.98 -6.56
CA ILE A 15 30.94 29.65 -5.88
C ILE A 15 31.04 29.41 -4.36
N ILE A 16 31.39 28.19 -3.94
CA ILE A 16 31.50 27.81 -2.53
C ILE A 16 32.59 28.63 -1.82
N LYS A 17 33.73 28.89 -2.49
CA LYS A 17 34.86 29.66 -1.92
C LYS A 17 34.46 31.06 -1.45
N ASN A 18 33.53 31.69 -2.16
CA ASN A 18 33.05 33.04 -1.86
C ASN A 18 31.73 33.05 -1.09
N ALA A 19 31.11 31.89 -0.89
CA ALA A 19 29.89 31.77 -0.12
C ALA A 19 30.12 32.16 1.34
N ARG A 20 29.15 32.88 1.91
CA ARG A 20 29.12 33.26 3.33
C ARG A 20 27.74 32.92 3.89
N VAL A 21 27.72 32.37 5.09
CA VAL A 21 26.49 32.12 5.86
C VAL A 21 26.56 33.03 7.07
N CYS A 22 25.51 33.82 7.30
CA CYS A 22 25.48 34.69 8.47
C CYS A 22 25.24 33.87 9.74
N SER A 23 25.72 34.40 10.85
CA SER A 23 25.71 33.68 12.13
C SER A 23 24.29 33.45 12.69
N ALA A 24 23.31 34.22 12.20
CA ALA A 24 21.89 34.05 12.50
C ALA A 24 21.27 32.72 12.02
N HIS A 25 22.00 31.94 11.21
CA HIS A 25 21.57 30.60 10.79
C HIS A 25 21.97 29.48 11.76
N PHE A 26 22.66 29.82 12.84
CA PHE A 26 23.05 28.92 13.93
C PHE A 26 22.21 29.22 15.18
N ILE A 27 21.97 28.22 16.02
CA ILE A 27 21.12 28.28 17.20
C ILE A 27 21.73 29.21 18.26
N SER A 28 23.02 29.07 18.53
CA SER A 28 23.75 29.99 19.43
C SER A 28 24.12 31.33 18.80
N GLY A 29 23.92 31.47 17.48
CA GLY A 29 24.37 32.64 16.74
C GLY A 29 25.86 32.61 16.36
N GLU A 30 26.54 31.47 16.52
CA GLU A 30 27.92 31.22 16.07
C GLU A 30 28.10 29.79 15.52
N ALA A 31 29.06 29.59 14.61
CA ALA A 31 29.34 28.28 14.03
C ALA A 31 30.29 27.49 14.94
N SER A 32 29.91 26.28 15.33
CA SER A 32 30.77 25.40 16.11
C SER A 32 31.70 24.57 15.22
N LEU A 33 32.92 24.31 15.67
CA LEU A 33 33.85 23.36 15.04
C LEU A 33 33.66 21.92 15.55
N ASP A 34 32.92 21.74 16.65
CA ASP A 34 32.66 20.42 17.22
C ASP A 34 31.49 19.75 16.48
N SER A 35 31.77 18.61 15.85
CA SER A 35 30.76 17.82 15.12
C SER A 35 29.58 17.33 15.99
N SER A 36 29.74 17.30 17.31
CA SER A 36 28.67 16.93 18.25
C SER A 36 27.77 18.10 18.64
N SER A 37 28.17 19.33 18.30
CA SER A 37 27.38 20.53 18.56
C SER A 37 26.23 20.69 17.54
N PRO A 38 25.03 21.09 17.97
CA PRO A 38 23.94 21.40 17.05
C PRO A 38 24.23 22.64 16.16
N ASP A 39 25.24 23.43 16.51
CA ASP A 39 25.73 24.58 15.73
C ASP A 39 26.87 24.23 14.77
N PHE A 40 27.21 22.95 14.63
CA PHE A 40 28.17 22.49 13.63
C PHE A 40 27.67 22.70 12.20
N VAL A 41 26.35 22.81 11.99
CA VAL A 41 25.72 22.98 10.67
C VAL A 41 24.60 24.04 10.78
N PRO A 42 24.49 24.98 9.83
CA PRO A 42 23.41 25.96 9.84
C PRO A 42 22.05 25.27 9.70
N SER A 43 21.16 25.50 10.64
CA SER A 43 19.86 24.81 10.74
C SER A 43 18.67 25.77 10.83
N VAL A 44 18.92 27.04 11.16
CA VAL A 44 17.88 28.06 11.36
C VAL A 44 17.65 28.83 10.06
N PHE A 45 16.67 28.42 9.25
CA PHE A 45 16.25 29.15 8.06
C PHE A 45 14.84 29.70 8.22
N MET A 46 14.71 31.03 8.30
CA MET A 46 13.41 31.68 8.23
C MET A 46 12.90 31.67 6.79
N TYR A 47 11.99 30.76 6.49
CA TYR A 47 11.23 30.80 5.24
C TYR A 47 10.21 31.92 5.34
N THR A 48 10.52 33.08 4.75
CA THR A 48 9.51 34.11 4.59
C THR A 48 8.46 33.59 3.60
N ASN A 49 7.23 33.41 4.10
CA ASN A 49 6.09 33.06 3.26
C ASN A 49 5.91 34.17 2.21
N LYS A 50 6.24 33.87 0.95
CA LYS A 50 6.19 34.83 -0.17
C LYS A 50 4.82 35.53 -0.31
N ALA A 51 3.75 34.90 0.18
CA ALA A 51 2.41 35.47 0.24
C ALA A 51 2.33 36.78 1.06
N ARG A 52 3.05 36.89 2.18
CA ARG A 52 3.02 38.07 3.06
C ARG A 52 3.75 39.27 2.42
N THR A 53 4.78 38.99 1.64
CA THR A 53 5.59 40.02 0.95
C THR A 53 4.87 40.60 -0.27
N GLN A 54 4.09 39.78 -1.00
CA GLN A 54 3.29 40.29 -2.12
C GLN A 54 2.14 41.18 -1.62
N MET A 55 1.44 40.79 -0.55
CA MET A 55 0.32 41.58 -0.03
C MET A 55 0.77 42.98 0.45
N GLN A 56 1.91 43.08 1.14
CA GLN A 56 2.47 44.37 1.59
C GLN A 56 2.95 45.27 0.44
N ARG A 57 3.44 44.68 -0.65
CA ARG A 57 3.83 45.43 -1.86
C ARG A 57 2.61 45.97 -2.63
N TRP A 58 1.51 45.22 -2.64
CA TRP A 58 0.24 45.65 -3.25
C TRP A 58 -0.45 46.75 -2.43
N THR A 59 -0.49 46.65 -1.09
CA THR A 59 -1.07 47.69 -0.23
C THR A 59 -0.30 49.01 -0.30
N GLY A 60 1.04 48.97 -0.41
CA GLY A 60 1.87 50.16 -0.61
C GLY A 60 1.68 50.85 -1.97
N THR A 61 1.15 50.14 -2.98
CA THR A 61 0.86 50.68 -4.31
C THR A 61 -0.55 51.27 -4.39
N ILE A 62 -1.52 50.67 -3.70
CA ILE A 62 -2.92 51.14 -3.64
C ILE A 62 -3.05 52.44 -2.81
N GLY A 63 -2.17 52.66 -1.83
CA GLY A 63 -2.14 53.90 -1.04
C GLY A 63 -1.75 55.18 -1.81
N LYS A 64 -1.33 55.07 -3.08
CA LYS A 64 -1.02 56.21 -3.95
C LYS A 64 -2.03 56.34 -5.09
N GLY A 65 -3.32 56.48 -4.77
CA GLY A 65 -4.36 57.13 -5.59
C GLY A 65 -4.37 56.93 -7.13
N GLY A 66 -3.86 55.82 -7.65
CA GLY A 66 -3.78 55.56 -9.09
C GLY A 66 -4.93 54.68 -9.53
N GLU A 67 -5.77 55.19 -10.43
CA GLU A 67 -6.86 54.44 -11.04
C GLU A 67 -6.31 53.27 -11.87
N LEU A 68 -6.79 52.05 -11.59
CA LEU A 68 -6.36 50.86 -12.33
C LEU A 68 -6.90 50.93 -13.76
N THR A 69 -6.04 50.70 -14.74
CA THR A 69 -6.47 50.60 -16.14
C THR A 69 -7.35 49.38 -16.35
N LEU A 70 -8.28 49.44 -17.32
CA LEU A 70 -9.14 48.31 -17.70
C LEU A 70 -8.33 47.04 -18.03
N GLN A 71 -7.14 47.18 -18.61
CA GLN A 71 -6.24 46.06 -18.90
C GLN A 71 -5.74 45.38 -17.61
N GLN A 72 -5.37 46.15 -16.58
CA GLN A 72 -4.94 45.62 -15.30
C GLN A 72 -6.09 44.92 -14.55
N ILE A 73 -7.30 45.47 -14.63
CA ILE A 73 -8.51 44.88 -14.05
C ILE A 73 -8.82 43.52 -14.69
N ASN A 74 -8.79 43.44 -16.03
CA ASN A 74 -9.03 42.18 -16.74
C ASN A 74 -8.00 41.10 -16.38
N VAL A 75 -6.72 41.46 -16.26
CA VAL A 75 -5.68 40.52 -15.84
C VAL A 75 -5.93 40.01 -14.40
N LEU A 76 -6.41 40.86 -13.50
CA LEU A 76 -6.73 40.46 -12.13
C LEU A 76 -7.96 39.55 -12.07
N LEU A 77 -9.00 39.87 -12.85
CA LEU A 77 -10.20 39.03 -12.95
C LEU A 77 -9.87 37.64 -13.49
N LEU A 78 -9.06 37.53 -14.53
CA LEU A 78 -8.60 36.24 -15.07
C LEU A 78 -7.82 35.42 -14.02
N LYS A 79 -6.95 36.07 -13.24
CA LYS A 79 -6.21 35.39 -12.15
C LYS A 79 -7.14 34.89 -11.04
N LEU A 80 -8.18 35.64 -10.70
CA LEU A 80 -9.19 35.23 -9.72
C LEU A 80 -10.03 34.05 -10.24
N GLN A 81 -10.45 34.10 -11.51
CA GLN A 81 -11.18 33.00 -12.14
C GLN A 81 -10.36 31.70 -12.17
N ASN A 82 -9.09 31.77 -12.56
CA ASN A 82 -8.21 30.60 -12.55
C ASN A 82 -8.00 30.02 -11.15
N LYS A 83 -7.87 30.89 -10.13
CA LYS A 83 -7.80 30.43 -8.74
C LYS A 83 -9.10 29.73 -8.32
N ASN A 84 -10.25 30.30 -8.63
CA ASN A 84 -11.55 29.70 -8.31
C ASN A 84 -11.74 28.34 -9.00
N ALA A 85 -11.38 28.24 -10.28
CA ALA A 85 -11.42 26.97 -11.02
C ALA A 85 -10.52 25.90 -10.38
N ALA A 86 -9.29 26.27 -10.01
CA ALA A 86 -8.37 25.36 -9.31
C ALA A 86 -8.94 24.91 -7.95
N TRP A 87 -9.55 25.81 -7.18
CA TRP A 87 -10.20 25.45 -5.91
C TRP A 87 -11.37 24.48 -6.09
N ILE A 88 -12.21 24.68 -7.11
CA ILE A 88 -13.32 23.77 -7.41
C ILE A 88 -12.80 22.36 -7.73
N ILE A 89 -11.76 22.26 -8.56
CA ILE A 89 -11.13 20.98 -8.91
C ILE A 89 -10.53 20.29 -7.68
N VAL A 90 -9.89 21.04 -6.79
CA VAL A 90 -9.32 20.48 -5.55
C VAL A 90 -10.42 19.92 -4.64
N LEU A 91 -11.57 20.61 -4.54
CA LEU A 91 -12.70 20.14 -3.74
C LEU A 91 -13.32 18.87 -4.32
N SER A 92 -13.52 18.80 -5.64
CA SER A 92 -14.06 17.60 -6.29
C SER A 92 -13.12 16.40 -6.15
N LEU A 93 -11.81 16.61 -6.33
CA LEU A 93 -10.81 15.56 -6.13
C LEU A 93 -10.75 15.08 -4.67
N GLN A 94 -10.97 15.98 -3.71
CA GLN A 94 -11.02 15.61 -2.30
C GLN A 94 -12.23 14.71 -2.00
N GLU A 95 -13.39 15.01 -2.59
CA GLU A 95 -14.59 14.19 -2.47
C GLU A 95 -14.38 12.80 -3.09
N GLU A 96 -13.87 12.74 -4.31
CA GLU A 96 -13.54 11.47 -4.98
C GLU A 96 -12.55 10.63 -4.17
N TYR A 97 -11.52 11.27 -3.60
CA TYR A 97 -10.53 10.58 -2.75
C TYR A 97 -11.16 10.00 -1.48
N VAL A 98 -12.06 10.73 -0.82
CA VAL A 98 -12.78 10.25 0.36
C VAL A 98 -13.66 9.05 0.00
N ASN A 99 -14.39 9.14 -1.11
CA ASN A 99 -15.28 8.07 -1.55
C ASN A 99 -14.50 6.79 -1.91
N LEU A 100 -13.41 6.93 -2.68
CA LEU A 100 -12.55 5.79 -3.06
C LEU A 100 -11.91 5.12 -1.84
N ARG A 101 -11.52 5.91 -0.83
CA ARG A 101 -10.97 5.38 0.42
C ARG A 101 -12.01 4.56 1.18
N GLN A 102 -13.26 5.01 1.23
CA GLN A 102 -14.35 4.28 1.86
C GLN A 102 -14.67 2.96 1.13
N GLU A 103 -14.68 2.97 -0.20
CA GLU A 103 -14.86 1.76 -1.00
C GLU A 103 -13.73 0.75 -0.76
N PHE A 104 -12.49 1.22 -0.72
CA PHE A 104 -11.33 0.39 -0.43
C PHE A 104 -11.39 -0.25 0.96
N ASP A 105 -11.83 0.50 1.98
CA ASP A 105 -12.00 -0.03 3.33
C ASP A 105 -13.14 -1.06 3.41
N THR A 106 -14.23 -0.83 2.65
CA THR A 106 -15.34 -1.80 2.51
C THR A 106 -14.88 -3.09 1.86
N LEU A 107 -14.21 -3.00 0.71
CA LEU A 107 -13.66 -4.16 -0.01
C LEU A 107 -12.63 -4.91 0.83
N ARG A 108 -11.84 -4.21 1.63
CA ARG A 108 -10.90 -4.84 2.58
C ARG A 108 -11.64 -5.63 3.65
N ALA A 109 -12.70 -5.09 4.23
CA ALA A 109 -13.51 -5.79 5.23
C ALA A 109 -14.18 -7.04 4.65
N GLU A 110 -14.74 -6.94 3.44
CA GLU A 110 -15.31 -8.10 2.73
C GLU A 110 -14.25 -9.17 2.43
N ASN A 111 -13.06 -8.77 1.96
CA ASN A 111 -11.96 -9.71 1.73
C ASN A 111 -11.54 -10.45 2.99
N VAL A 112 -11.50 -9.77 4.14
CA VAL A 112 -11.20 -10.41 5.44
C VAL A 112 -12.29 -11.43 5.77
N LYS A 113 -13.55 -11.04 5.66
CA LYS A 113 -14.70 -11.92 5.92
C LYS A 113 -14.70 -13.15 5.00
N LEU A 114 -14.49 -12.96 3.70
CA LEU A 114 -14.43 -14.05 2.72
C LEU A 114 -13.26 -14.99 2.99
N LYS A 115 -12.11 -14.47 3.44
CA LYS A 115 -10.98 -15.32 3.86
C LYS A 115 -11.33 -16.16 5.09
N GLU A 116 -12.03 -15.59 6.06
CA GLU A 116 -12.52 -16.33 7.22
C GLU A 116 -13.56 -17.39 6.83
N GLU A 117 -14.49 -17.06 5.95
CA GLU A 117 -15.48 -18.00 5.42
C GLU A 117 -14.80 -19.11 4.62
N LEU A 118 -13.82 -18.79 3.79
CA LEU A 118 -13.02 -19.78 3.06
C LEU A 118 -12.24 -20.69 4.01
N GLN A 119 -11.66 -20.14 5.09
CA GLN A 119 -10.98 -20.92 6.10
C GLN A 119 -11.96 -21.87 6.82
N LYS A 120 -13.17 -21.40 7.16
CA LYS A 120 -14.24 -22.23 7.74
C LYS A 120 -14.75 -23.30 6.77
N SER A 121 -14.82 -22.94 5.48
CA SER A 121 -15.23 -23.82 4.38
C SER A 121 -14.11 -24.75 3.91
N THR A 122 -12.88 -24.58 4.44
CA THR A 122 -11.74 -25.41 4.06
C THR A 122 -12.08 -26.87 4.36
N PHE A 123 -12.20 -27.63 3.26
CA PHE A 123 -12.56 -29.04 3.25
C PHE A 123 -11.51 -29.84 4.01
N SER A 124 -11.79 -30.13 5.28
CA SER A 124 -10.99 -31.04 6.10
C SER A 124 -11.73 -32.37 6.24
N TYR A 125 -10.97 -33.46 6.16
CA TYR A 125 -11.45 -34.81 6.46
C TYR A 125 -12.19 -34.87 7.80
N THR A 126 -11.69 -34.18 8.83
CA THR A 126 -12.30 -34.18 10.17
C THR A 126 -13.68 -33.52 10.19
N THR A 127 -13.88 -32.48 9.37
CA THR A 127 -15.15 -31.74 9.30
C THR A 127 -16.20 -32.52 8.51
N VAL A 128 -15.79 -33.15 7.40
CA VAL A 128 -16.70 -33.88 6.51
C VAL A 128 -17.04 -35.28 7.06
N LYS A 129 -16.11 -35.93 7.76
CA LYS A 129 -16.34 -37.23 8.41
C LYS A 129 -17.54 -37.21 9.37
N CYS A 130 -17.69 -36.13 10.12
CA CYS A 130 -18.73 -35.99 11.14
C CYS A 130 -20.10 -35.59 10.55
N ASN A 131 -20.17 -35.20 9.28
CA ASN A 131 -21.41 -34.80 8.61
C ASN A 131 -21.69 -35.76 7.44
N ILE A 132 -22.41 -36.86 7.74
CA ILE A 132 -22.80 -37.89 6.76
C ILE A 132 -23.53 -37.31 5.55
N GLY A 133 -24.40 -36.31 5.75
CA GLY A 133 -25.10 -35.65 4.65
C GLY A 133 -24.14 -34.90 3.72
N GLN A 134 -23.20 -34.15 4.30
CA GLN A 134 -22.19 -33.41 3.55
C GLN A 134 -21.16 -34.34 2.87
N LEU A 135 -20.77 -35.44 3.50
CA LEU A 135 -19.89 -36.45 2.92
C LEU A 135 -20.54 -37.10 1.69
N ASN A 136 -21.80 -37.54 1.82
CA ASN A 136 -22.54 -38.13 0.71
C ASN A 136 -22.79 -37.10 -0.41
N PHE A 137 -23.11 -35.85 -0.06
CA PHE A 137 -23.30 -34.79 -1.05
C PHE A 137 -22.03 -34.48 -1.86
N LEU A 138 -20.87 -34.39 -1.21
CA LEU A 138 -19.63 -33.99 -1.87
C LEU A 138 -18.92 -35.13 -2.60
N THR A 139 -19.08 -36.37 -2.12
CA THR A 139 -18.33 -37.51 -2.64
C THR A 139 -19.20 -38.59 -3.26
N GLY A 140 -20.51 -38.59 -3.00
CA GLY A 140 -21.44 -39.66 -3.35
C GLY A 140 -21.13 -41.01 -2.71
N LEU A 141 -20.23 -41.04 -1.72
CA LEU A 141 -19.82 -42.24 -1.00
C LEU A 141 -20.51 -42.29 0.36
N THR A 142 -20.90 -43.50 0.77
CA THR A 142 -21.32 -43.75 2.15
C THR A 142 -20.12 -43.63 3.10
N SER A 143 -20.36 -43.27 4.36
CA SER A 143 -19.29 -43.14 5.37
C SER A 143 -18.46 -44.41 5.50
N VAL A 144 -19.09 -45.58 5.40
CA VAL A 144 -18.42 -46.89 5.48
C VAL A 144 -17.46 -47.11 4.30
N VAL A 145 -17.90 -46.84 3.07
CA VAL A 145 -17.06 -47.00 1.87
C VAL A 145 -15.91 -45.99 1.88
N PHE A 146 -16.19 -44.77 2.32
CA PHE A 146 -15.19 -43.72 2.45
C PHE A 146 -14.11 -44.06 3.48
N GLU A 147 -14.49 -44.52 4.69
CA GLU A 147 -13.53 -44.95 5.72
C GLU A 147 -12.68 -46.14 5.27
N TRP A 148 -13.29 -47.11 4.57
CA TRP A 148 -12.55 -48.23 3.98
C TRP A 148 -11.51 -47.75 2.96
N LEU A 149 -11.90 -46.83 2.06
CA LEU A 149 -11.01 -46.28 1.04
C LEU A 149 -9.83 -45.54 1.69
N ILE A 150 -10.09 -44.69 2.69
CA ILE A 150 -9.04 -44.00 3.45
C ILE A 150 -8.09 -45.00 4.09
N THR A 151 -8.61 -46.05 4.74
CA THR A 151 -7.79 -47.10 5.37
C THR A 151 -6.88 -47.80 4.35
N LYS A 152 -7.41 -48.12 3.15
CA LYS A 152 -6.64 -48.74 2.07
C LYS A 152 -5.58 -47.81 1.50
N MET A 153 -5.88 -46.52 1.32
CA MET A 153 -4.90 -45.53 0.87
C MET A 153 -3.79 -45.33 1.90
N MET A 154 -4.14 -45.17 3.18
CA MET A 154 -3.17 -45.00 4.27
C MET A 154 -2.24 -46.21 4.41
N GLY A 155 -2.77 -47.43 4.38
CA GLY A 155 -1.94 -48.65 4.39
C GLY A 155 -1.06 -48.80 3.14
N SER A 156 -1.44 -48.19 2.02
CA SER A 156 -0.60 -48.16 0.82
C SER A 156 0.52 -47.13 0.93
N VAL A 157 0.24 -45.95 1.47
CA VAL A 157 1.25 -44.92 1.81
C VAL A 157 2.30 -45.50 2.76
N GLU A 158 1.87 -46.21 3.80
CA GLU A 158 2.77 -46.85 4.79
C GLU A 158 3.68 -47.90 4.14
N ARG A 159 3.14 -48.74 3.25
CA ARG A 159 3.94 -49.73 2.52
C ARG A 159 4.97 -49.07 1.59
N ILE A 160 4.59 -47.99 0.90
CA ILE A 160 5.51 -47.25 0.02
C ILE A 160 6.59 -46.56 0.83
N HIS A 161 6.22 -45.93 1.96
CA HIS A 161 7.16 -45.32 2.90
C HIS A 161 8.23 -46.31 3.34
N ASN A 162 7.81 -47.50 3.77
CA ASN A 162 8.72 -48.52 4.27
C ASN A 162 9.62 -49.10 3.15
N LYS A 163 9.12 -49.21 1.92
CA LYS A 163 9.88 -49.75 0.78
C LYS A 163 10.86 -48.75 0.17
N LEU A 164 10.46 -47.49 0.05
CA LEU A 164 11.23 -46.45 -0.66
C LEU A 164 11.99 -45.52 0.29
N THR A 165 11.84 -45.68 1.61
CA THR A 165 12.47 -44.82 2.65
C THR A 165 12.19 -43.32 2.48
N VAL A 166 11.13 -42.96 1.74
CA VAL A 166 10.71 -41.57 1.50
C VAL A 166 9.68 -41.15 2.55
N SER A 167 9.73 -39.91 3.06
CA SER A 167 8.79 -39.43 4.10
C SER A 167 7.31 -39.62 3.73
N LYS A 168 6.47 -39.95 4.72
CA LYS A 168 5.01 -40.07 4.54
C LYS A 168 4.40 -38.82 3.92
N THR A 169 4.86 -37.63 4.35
CA THR A 169 4.42 -36.33 3.82
C THR A 169 4.71 -36.18 2.34
N THR A 170 5.90 -36.59 1.89
CA THR A 170 6.28 -36.55 0.47
C THR A 170 5.39 -37.46 -0.36
N ILE A 171 5.13 -38.69 0.11
CA ILE A 171 4.25 -39.64 -0.59
C ILE A 171 2.82 -39.10 -0.66
N SER A 172 2.30 -38.55 0.45
CA SER A 172 0.97 -37.92 0.46
C SER A 172 0.87 -36.74 -0.50
N ASN A 173 1.91 -35.92 -0.63
CA ASN A 173 1.94 -34.81 -1.58
C ASN A 173 1.95 -35.30 -3.04
N ILE A 174 2.72 -36.35 -3.35
CA ILE A 174 2.72 -36.98 -4.68
C ILE A 174 1.32 -37.51 -5.00
N LEU A 175 0.72 -38.29 -4.09
CA LEU A 175 -0.63 -38.83 -4.31
C LEU A 175 -1.68 -37.72 -4.46
N ARG A 176 -1.63 -36.66 -3.65
CA ARG A 176 -2.50 -35.47 -3.82
C ARG A 176 -2.33 -34.82 -5.18
N SER A 177 -1.10 -34.71 -5.68
CA SER A 177 -0.85 -34.14 -7.01
C SER A 177 -1.43 -35.00 -8.14
N TRP A 178 -1.64 -36.30 -7.88
CA TRP A 178 -2.23 -37.22 -8.84
C TRP A 178 -3.76 -37.31 -8.73
N VAL A 179 -4.37 -36.85 -7.62
CA VAL A 179 -5.83 -36.87 -7.43
C VAL A 179 -6.57 -36.18 -8.59
N PRO A 180 -6.17 -34.99 -9.08
CA PRO A 180 -6.83 -34.38 -10.24
C PRO A 180 -6.74 -35.23 -11.50
N ALA A 181 -5.58 -35.83 -11.77
CA ALA A 181 -5.37 -36.70 -12.93
C ALA A 181 -6.19 -38.00 -12.82
N MET A 182 -6.21 -38.61 -11.64
CA MET A 182 -7.04 -39.78 -11.35
C MET A 182 -8.53 -39.46 -11.47
N ALA A 183 -8.97 -38.31 -10.98
CA ALA A 183 -10.36 -37.88 -11.10
C ALA A 183 -10.79 -37.77 -12.57
N LEU A 184 -9.94 -37.23 -13.44
CA LEU A 184 -10.23 -37.18 -14.89
C LEU A 184 -10.35 -38.57 -15.51
N VAL A 185 -9.50 -39.52 -15.12
CA VAL A 185 -9.53 -40.91 -15.62
C VAL A 185 -10.73 -41.69 -15.06
N LEU A 186 -11.11 -41.44 -13.81
CA LEU A 186 -12.19 -42.14 -13.12
C LEU A 186 -13.58 -41.56 -13.43
N LYS A 187 -13.67 -40.27 -13.79
CA LYS A 187 -14.94 -39.58 -14.09
C LYS A 187 -15.84 -40.29 -15.12
N PRO A 188 -15.35 -40.85 -16.25
CA PRO A 188 -16.19 -41.60 -17.18
C PRO A 188 -16.58 -43.00 -16.68
N LEU A 189 -15.87 -43.55 -15.68
CA LEU A 189 -16.15 -44.87 -15.10
C LEU A 189 -17.18 -44.80 -13.97
N ILE A 190 -17.36 -43.63 -13.37
CA ILE A 190 -18.35 -43.40 -12.32
C ILE A 190 -19.64 -42.92 -12.97
N LYS A 191 -20.58 -43.85 -13.20
CA LYS A 191 -21.96 -43.50 -13.52
C LYS A 191 -22.69 -43.12 -12.23
N TRP A 192 -22.95 -41.84 -12.06
CA TRP A 192 -23.87 -41.37 -11.01
C TRP A 192 -25.31 -41.74 -11.42
N PRO A 193 -26.13 -42.28 -10.50
CA PRO A 193 -27.57 -42.40 -10.70
C PRO A 193 -28.25 -41.02 -10.73
#